data_AF-A0A3D1MA82-F1
#
_entry.id   AF-A0A3D1MA82-F1
#
_cell.length_a   1.000
_cell.length_b   1.000
_cell.length_c   1.000
_cell.angle_alpha   90.00
_cell.angle_beta   90.00
_cell.angle_gamma   90.00
#
_symmetry.space_group_name_H-M   'P 1'
#
loop_
_entity.id
_entity.type
_entity.pdbx_description
1 polymer ?
#
loop_
_entity_poly.entity_id
_entity_poly.type
_entity_poly.pdbx_seq_one_letter_code
_entity_poly.pdbx_strand_id
1 'polypeptide(L)' 'MSNPVVTITMENGDVMKAELYPDKAPNTVNNFIS' A
#
# COMPACT_ATOMS: atom_id res chain seq x y z
N MET A 1 0.26 -3.77 15.91
CA MET A 1 -0.12 -4.22 14.56
C MET A 1 0.62 -3.33 13.59
N SER A 2 1.53 -3.87 12.78
CA SER A 2 2.14 -3.07 11.71
C SER A 2 1.21 -3.11 10.52
N ASN A 3 0.72 -1.95 10.11
CA ASN A 3 -0.03 -1.80 8.88
C ASN A 3 0.90 -2.11 7.69
N PRO A 4 0.40 -2.78 6.64
CA PRO A 4 1.17 -2.99 5.43
C PRO A 4 1.52 -1.64 4.78
N VAL A 5 2.80 -1.44 4.47
CA VAL A 5 3.30 -0.25 3.77
C VAL A 5 3.63 -0.66 2.35
N VAL A 6 2.98 -0.02 1.38
CA VAL A 6 3.23 -0.24 -0.05
C VAL A 6 4.15 0.84 -0.59
N THR A 7 4.94 0.46 -1.58
CA THR A 7 5.85 1.34 -2.29
C THR A 7 5.39 1.42 -3.73
N ILE A 8 5.03 2.62 -4.17
CA ILE A 8 4.60 2.90 -5.54
C ILE A 8 5.77 3.59 -6.24
N THR A 9 6.33 2.91 -7.23
CA THR A 9 7.36 3.48 -8.10
C THR A 9 6.67 4.13 -9.29
N MET A 10 6.86 5.43 -9.44
CA MET A 10 6.35 6.19 -10.57
C MET A 10 7.27 6.02 -11.78
N GLU A 11 6.73 6.24 -12.97
CA GLU A 11 7.47 6.10 -14.24
C GLU A 11 8.66 7.07 -14.34
N ASN A 12 8.58 8.22 -13.66
CA ASN A 12 9.66 9.19 -13.57
C ASN A 12 10.78 8.79 -12.57
N GLY A 13 10.66 7.63 -11.92
CA GLY A 13 11.62 7.12 -10.93
C GLY A 13 11.34 7.57 -9.48
N ASP A 14 10.31 8.38 -9.25
CA ASP A 14 9.93 8.78 -7.91
C ASP A 14 9.31 7.61 -7.14
N VAL A 15 9.51 7.60 -5.82
CA VAL A 15 9.05 6.54 -4.94
C VAL A 15 8.10 7.12 -3.90
N MET A 16 6.84 6.74 -3.97
CA MET A 16 5.84 7.08 -2.95
C MET A 16 5.63 5.89 -2.01
N LYS A 17 5.64 6.16 -0.71
CA LYS A 17 5.28 5.17 0.32
C LYS A 17 3.91 5.50 0.87
N ALA A 18 3.03 4.50 0.92
CA ALA A 18 1.70 4.63 1.47
C ALA A 18 1.44 3.53 2.50
N GLU A 19 0.80 3.89 3.61
CA GLU A 19 0.39 2.95 4.65
C GLU A 19 -1.07 2.56 4.43
N LEU A 20 -1.34 1.26 4.44
CA LEU A 20 -2.67 0.70 4.19
C LEU A 20 -3.30 0.20 5.49
N TYR A 21 -4.59 0.47 5.66
CA TYR A 21 -5.33 0.17 6.89
C TYR A 21 -6.28 -1.02 6.68
N PRO A 22 -5.86 -2.27 6.98
CA PRO A 22 -6.67 -3.46 6.78
C PRO A 22 -7.88 -3.51 7.73
N ASP A 23 -7.83 -2.79 8.85
CA ASP A 23 -8.94 -2.63 9.79
C ASP A 23 -10.09 -1.80 9.21
N LYS A 24 -9.81 -0.92 8.24
CA LYS A 24 -10.82 -0.10 7.56
C LYS A 24 -11.25 -0.66 6.22
N ALA A 25 -10.32 -1.19 5.43
CA ALA A 25 -10.58 -1.63 4.06
C ALA A 25 -9.79 -2.91 3.68
N PRO A 26 -10.11 -4.07 4.28
CA PRO A 26 -9.32 -5.29 4.12
C PRO A 26 -9.21 -5.76 2.66
N ASN A 27 -10.29 -5.63 1.87
CA ASN A 27 -10.27 -6.06 0.46
C ASN A 27 -9.38 -5.16 -0.41
N THR A 28 -9.40 -3.84 -0.18
CA THR A 28 -8.51 -2.91 -0.89
C THR A 28 -7.06 -3.20 -0.57
N VAL A 29 -6.76 -3.46 0.72
CA VAL A 29 -5.40 -3.82 1.13
C VAL A 29 -4.94 -5.11 0.44
N ASN A 30 -5.77 -6.15 0.41
CA ASN A 30 -5.44 -7.41 -0.25
C ASN A 30 -5.21 -7.22 -1.76
N ASN A 31 -6.02 -6.40 -2.44
CA ASN A 31 -5.85 -6.13 -3.87
C ASN A 31 -4.54 -5.41 -4.21
N PHE A 32 -3.98 -4.62 -3.28
CA PHE A 32 -2.70 -3.93 -3.47
C PHE A 32 -1.48 -4.79 -3.13
N ILE A 33 -1.65 -5.87 -2.36
CA ILE A 33 -0.57 -6.77 -1.93
C ILE A 33 -0.50 -8.03 -2.83
N SER A 34 -1.60 -8.41 -3.48
CA SER A 34 -1.72 -9.65 -4.27
C SER A 34 -0.97 -9.64 -5.60
#